data_AF-A0A967HCA4-F1
#
_entry.id   AF-A0A967HCA4-F1
#
_cell.length_a   1.000
_cell.length_b   1.000
_cell.length_c   1.000
_cell.angle_alpha   90.00
_cell.angle_beta   90.00
_cell.angle_gamma   90.00
#
_symmetry.space_group_name_H-M   'P 1'
#
loop_
_entity.id
_entity.type
_entity.pdbx_description
1 polymer ?
#
loop_
_entity_poly.entity_id
_entity_poly.type
_entity_poly.pdbx_seq_one_letter_code
_entity_poly.pdbx_strand_id
1 'polypeptide(L)'
;MAAVVTLGVVRVGEEVHPSFGALATVFWVAAVMSLGAALLTVPTFRMRELPEEPPGAGGHMRDTVVHGRVVSTTGRPVRNAVVTLLTPSGEQVDWSQVDSAGDFSIAVPGAGRYLVVTAAEGWTPESRLADLAAETEIEPIVLRERLTLAGTVNDPYGPVDGAVVALTQQSGEVVGTARSGTDGRYEMPLPPNGRYVLTAVTPAGATAASAVTVWGATRTMDFDLPAGDGT
;
A
#
# COMPACT_ATOMS: atom_id res chain seq x y z
N MET A 1 -2.43 -7.67 -51.72
CA MET A 1 -1.99 -9.06 -51.47
C MET A 1 -2.83 -9.60 -50.33
N ALA A 2 -3.59 -10.67 -50.58
CA ALA A 2 -4.40 -11.35 -49.59
C ALA A 2 -3.54 -12.40 -48.87
N ALA A 3 -3.45 -12.32 -47.54
CA ALA A 3 -2.84 -13.37 -46.72
C ALA A 3 -3.96 -14.20 -46.11
N VAL A 4 -4.02 -15.45 -46.55
CA VAL A 4 -4.90 -16.51 -46.05
C VAL A 4 -4.46 -16.86 -44.62
N VAL A 5 -5.34 -16.66 -43.64
CA VAL A 5 -5.10 -17.10 -42.25
C VAL A 5 -5.64 -18.52 -42.11
N THR A 6 -4.74 -19.50 -42.03
CA THR A 6 -5.08 -20.88 -41.73
C THR A 6 -5.19 -21.04 -40.20
N LEU A 7 -6.40 -21.24 -39.69
CA LEU A 7 -6.67 -21.45 -38.26
C LEU A 7 -6.30 -22.89 -37.85
N GLY A 8 -5.25 -23.03 -37.02
CA GLY A 8 -4.87 -24.28 -36.38
C GLY A 8 -5.60 -24.48 -35.05
N VAL A 9 -6.65 -25.31 -35.06
CA VAL A 9 -7.30 -25.84 -33.85
C VAL A 9 -6.65 -27.17 -33.46
N VAL A 10 -6.37 -27.36 -32.17
CA VAL A 10 -5.95 -28.65 -31.60
C VAL A 10 -7.15 -29.24 -30.87
N ARG A 11 -7.55 -30.47 -31.21
CA ARG A 11 -8.56 -31.22 -30.45
C ARG A 11 -7.87 -32.10 -29.42
N VAL A 12 -8.34 -32.05 -28.18
CA VAL A 12 -8.00 -33.02 -27.13
C VAL A 12 -9.33 -33.52 -26.55
N GLY A 13 -9.76 -34.71 -26.94
CA GLY A 13 -11.08 -35.23 -26.56
C GLY A 13 -12.26 -34.51 -27.26
N GLU A 14 -13.39 -34.37 -26.57
CA GLU A 14 -14.60 -33.68 -27.06
C GLU A 14 -14.62 -32.16 -26.79
N GLU A 15 -13.66 -31.63 -26.05
CA GLU A 15 -13.56 -30.19 -25.79
C GLU A 15 -12.57 -29.49 -26.75
N VAL A 16 -13.00 -28.37 -27.31
CA VAL A 16 -12.20 -27.53 -28.22
C VAL A 16 -11.57 -26.39 -27.43
N HIS A 17 -10.26 -26.44 -27.21
CA HIS A 17 -9.51 -25.37 -26.55
C HIS A 17 -8.79 -24.48 -27.58
N PRO A 18 -8.84 -23.14 -27.45
CA PRO A 18 -8.07 -22.25 -28.30
C PRO A 18 -6.57 -22.41 -28.02
N SER A 19 -5.75 -22.53 -29.07
CA SER A 19 -4.30 -22.61 -28.93
C SER A 19 -3.69 -21.25 -28.54
N PHE A 20 -2.54 -21.26 -27.87
CA PHE A 20 -1.82 -20.07 -27.41
C PHE A 20 -1.54 -19.04 -28.54
N GLY A 21 -1.47 -19.50 -29.80
CA GLY A 21 -1.36 -18.62 -30.97
C GLY A 21 -2.61 -17.77 -31.27
N ALA A 22 -3.80 -18.22 -30.85
CA ALA A 22 -5.05 -17.50 -31.06
C ALA A 22 -5.25 -16.33 -30.07
N LEU A 23 -4.68 -16.40 -28.88
CA LEU A 23 -4.68 -15.28 -27.94
C LEU A 23 -3.69 -14.18 -28.36
N ALA A 24 -2.54 -14.56 -28.95
CA ALA A 24 -1.52 -13.62 -29.38
C ALA A 24 -1.96 -12.74 -30.58
N THR A 25 -2.81 -13.27 -31.47
CA THR A 25 -3.30 -12.52 -32.64
C THR A 25 -4.33 -11.44 -32.26
N VAL A 26 -5.17 -11.68 -31.24
CA VAL A 26 -6.07 -10.64 -30.71
C VAL A 26 -5.27 -9.47 -30.10
N PHE A 27 -4.18 -9.79 -29.39
CA PHE A 27 -3.32 -8.78 -28.77
C PHE A 27 -2.62 -7.89 -29.81
N TRP A 28 -2.18 -8.46 -30.93
CA TRP A 28 -1.56 -7.70 -32.02
C TRP A 28 -2.54 -6.83 -32.80
N VAL A 29 -3.77 -7.28 -33.02
CA VAL A 29 -4.81 -6.45 -33.67
C VAL A 29 -5.23 -5.27 -32.77
N ALA A 30 -5.31 -5.46 -31.46
CA ALA A 30 -5.58 -4.38 -30.50
C ALA A 30 -4.42 -3.36 -30.43
N ALA A 31 -3.17 -3.81 -30.44
CA ALA A 31 -1.99 -2.94 -30.37
C ALA A 31 -1.86 -2.03 -31.61
N VAL A 32 -2.16 -2.54 -32.81
CA VAL A 32 -2.07 -1.75 -34.06
C VAL A 32 -3.19 -0.70 -34.15
N MET A 33 -4.37 -0.96 -33.56
CA MET A 33 -5.47 0.02 -33.54
C MET A 33 -5.29 1.14 -32.50
N SER A 34 -4.51 0.92 -31.43
CA SER A 34 -4.25 1.95 -30.41
C SER A 34 -3.26 3.05 -30.86
N LEU A 35 -2.45 2.77 -31.89
CA LEU A 35 -1.47 3.75 -32.41
C LEU A 35 -2.10 4.82 -33.34
N GLY A 36 -3.31 4.60 -33.86
CA GLY A 36 -3.99 5.53 -34.77
C GLY A 36 -4.74 6.68 -34.09
N ALA A 37 -5.13 6.53 -32.81
CA ALA A 37 -5.86 7.57 -32.08
C ALA A 37 -4.94 8.61 -31.41
N ALA A 38 -3.65 8.30 -31.23
CA ALA A 38 -2.69 9.17 -30.54
C ALA A 38 -2.09 10.27 -31.43
N LEU A 39 -2.22 10.20 -32.77
CA LEU A 39 -1.59 11.18 -33.67
C LEU A 39 -2.48 12.38 -34.03
N LEU A 40 -3.76 12.40 -33.63
CA LEU A 40 -4.71 13.49 -33.94
C LEU A 40 -5.11 14.37 -32.75
N THR A 41 -4.65 14.08 -31.52
CA THR A 41 -4.97 14.86 -30.31
C THR A 41 -3.80 15.67 -29.76
N VAL A 42 -2.67 15.72 -30.47
CA VAL A 42 -1.45 16.39 -29.98
C VAL A 42 -1.45 17.93 -30.08
N PRO A 43 -2.13 18.64 -31.01
CA PRO A 43 -2.04 20.10 -31.02
C PRO A 43 -3.11 20.82 -30.18
N THR A 44 -4.09 20.14 -29.59
CA THR A 44 -5.18 20.79 -28.82
C THR A 44 -4.90 20.96 -27.32
N PHE A 45 -3.76 20.47 -26.82
CA PHE A 45 -3.23 20.85 -25.50
C PHE A 45 -2.43 22.17 -25.53
N ARG A 46 -2.74 23.09 -26.45
CA ARG A 46 -2.63 24.50 -26.07
C ARG A 46 -3.70 24.74 -25.02
N MET A 47 -3.26 24.92 -23.78
CA MET A 47 -4.04 25.54 -22.72
C MET A 47 -4.96 26.56 -23.36
N ARG A 48 -6.28 26.30 -23.34
CA ARG A 48 -7.20 27.41 -23.19
C ARG A 48 -6.76 28.02 -21.87
N GLU A 49 -6.04 29.12 -21.96
CA GLU A 49 -6.10 30.16 -20.94
C GLU A 49 -7.59 30.26 -20.60
N LEU A 50 -7.96 29.64 -19.48
CA LEU A 50 -9.16 30.04 -18.76
C LEU A 50 -9.04 31.55 -18.67
N PRO A 51 -10.06 32.34 -19.09
CA PRO A 51 -10.03 33.77 -18.84
C PRO A 51 -9.60 33.95 -17.40
N GLU A 52 -8.47 34.62 -17.16
CA GLU A 52 -8.13 35.07 -15.82
C GLU A 52 -9.35 35.83 -15.34
N GLU A 53 -10.14 35.19 -14.48
CA GLU A 53 -11.18 35.89 -13.77
C GLU A 53 -10.42 36.96 -13.00
N PRO A 54 -10.68 38.25 -13.28
CA PRO A 54 -9.88 39.34 -12.74
C PRO A 54 -9.84 39.12 -11.23
N PRO A 55 -8.65 39.21 -10.59
CA PRO A 55 -8.48 38.81 -9.21
C PRO A 55 -9.56 39.47 -8.38
N GLY A 56 -10.56 38.66 -8.01
CA GLY A 56 -11.48 39.01 -6.95
C GLY A 56 -10.59 39.33 -5.79
N ALA A 57 -10.73 40.55 -5.26
CA ALA A 57 -10.02 41.02 -4.09
C ALA A 57 -10.41 40.19 -2.85
N GLY A 58 -10.02 38.91 -2.82
CA GLY A 58 -9.84 38.10 -1.64
C GLY A 58 -8.39 38.32 -1.21
N GLY A 59 -8.21 38.90 -0.02
CA GLY A 59 -6.90 39.30 0.47
C GLY A 59 -5.87 38.17 0.31
N HIS A 60 -4.64 38.55 0.01
CA HIS A 60 -3.48 37.66 0.17
C HIS A 60 -3.46 37.22 1.64
N MET A 61 -4.16 36.14 1.96
CA MET A 61 -4.01 35.49 3.24
C MET A 61 -2.61 34.90 3.20
N ARG A 62 -1.76 35.41 4.08
CA ARG A 62 -0.35 35.04 4.13
C ARG A 62 -0.28 33.61 4.60
N ASP A 63 -0.23 32.67 3.66
CA ASP A 63 0.04 31.28 3.98
C ASP A 63 1.32 31.23 4.81
N THR A 64 1.20 30.70 6.01
CA THR A 64 2.32 30.53 6.92
C THR A 64 2.76 29.08 6.82
N VAL A 65 4.06 28.86 6.68
CA VAL A 65 4.62 27.51 6.65
C VAL A 65 4.89 27.06 8.07
N VAL A 66 4.33 25.92 8.44
CA VAL A 66 4.60 25.24 9.70
C VAL A 66 5.49 24.04 9.43
N HIS A 67 6.53 23.91 10.23
CA HIS A 67 7.49 22.82 10.20
C HIS A 67 7.23 21.89 11.38
N GLY A 68 7.53 20.61 11.20
CA GLY A 68 7.44 19.64 12.27
C GLY A 68 8.23 18.38 11.95
N ARG A 69 8.22 17.46 12.90
CA ARG A 69 8.87 16.16 12.77
C ARG A 69 7.92 15.03 13.14
N VAL A 70 8.03 13.91 12.44
CA VAL A 70 7.36 12.65 12.76
C VAL A 70 8.36 11.66 13.34
N VAL A 71 8.11 11.20 14.56
CA VAL A 71 8.97 10.29 15.30
C VAL A 71 8.20 9.09 15.84
N SER A 72 8.92 8.02 16.14
CA SER A 72 8.41 6.90 16.93
C SER A 72 8.47 7.21 18.43
N THR A 73 7.85 6.36 19.26
CA THR A 73 7.98 6.42 20.73
C THR A 73 9.42 6.31 21.24
N THR A 74 10.33 5.78 20.43
CA THR A 74 11.77 5.71 20.74
C THR A 74 12.55 6.95 20.31
N GLY A 75 11.88 7.97 19.76
CA GLY A 75 12.48 9.20 19.24
C GLY A 75 13.12 9.06 17.85
N ARG A 76 13.11 7.87 17.25
CA ARG A 76 13.63 7.67 15.89
C ARG A 76 12.69 8.28 14.85
N PRO A 77 13.22 8.91 13.79
CA PRO A 77 12.41 9.49 12.73
C PRO A 77 11.65 8.43 11.94
N VAL A 78 10.40 8.73 11.58
CA VAL A 78 9.57 7.88 10.73
C VAL A 78 9.60 8.43 9.30
N ARG A 79 9.98 7.57 8.36
CA ARG A 79 10.12 7.91 6.93
C ARG A 79 8.84 7.58 6.18
N ASN A 80 8.68 8.16 4.98
CA ASN A 80 7.56 7.90 4.08
C ASN A 80 6.20 8.09 4.76
N ALA A 81 6.15 8.96 5.77
CA ALA A 81 4.91 9.39 6.36
C ALA A 81 4.30 10.50 5.51
N VAL A 82 2.98 10.63 5.56
CA VAL A 82 2.22 11.73 4.96
C VAL A 82 1.48 12.42 6.09
N VAL A 83 1.70 13.72 6.19
CA VAL A 83 0.99 14.60 7.13
C VAL A 83 -0.05 15.37 6.33
N THR A 84 -1.32 15.19 6.69
CA THR A 84 -2.45 15.87 6.08
C THR A 84 -3.03 16.86 7.07
N LEU A 85 -3.21 18.10 6.65
CA LEU A 85 -3.84 19.14 7.44
C LEU A 85 -5.30 19.29 7.00
N LEU A 86 -6.21 19.19 7.96
CA LEU A 86 -7.65 19.33 7.76
C LEU A 86 -8.19 20.45 8.65
N THR A 87 -9.26 21.10 8.22
CA THR A 87 -10.07 21.95 9.10
C THR A 87 -10.78 21.08 10.15
N PRO A 88 -11.27 21.65 11.26
CA PRO A 88 -12.07 20.91 12.24
C PRO A 88 -13.37 20.30 11.66
N SER A 89 -13.86 20.80 10.52
CA SER A 89 -14.99 20.23 9.79
C SER A 89 -14.59 19.09 8.82
N GLY A 90 -13.30 18.75 8.74
CA GLY A 90 -12.77 17.65 7.93
C GLY A 90 -12.41 18.01 6.48
N GLU A 91 -12.45 19.28 6.12
CA GLU A 91 -12.01 19.74 4.80
C GLU A 91 -10.49 19.76 4.73
N GLN A 92 -9.92 19.26 3.64
CA GLN A 92 -8.47 19.26 3.46
C GLN A 92 -7.95 20.66 3.14
N VAL A 93 -6.95 21.08 3.91
CA VAL A 93 -6.26 22.36 3.74
C VAL A 93 -5.00 22.16 2.89
N ASP A 94 -4.12 21.25 3.32
CA ASP A 94 -2.85 20.95 2.65
C ASP A 94 -2.34 19.55 3.07
N TRP A 95 -1.26 19.08 2.44
CA TRP A 95 -0.55 17.87 2.84
C TRP A 95 0.95 17.96 2.55
N SER A 96 1.74 17.18 3.27
CA SER A 96 3.20 17.14 3.11
C SER A 96 3.74 15.73 3.27
N GLN A 97 4.69 15.35 2.42
CA GLN A 97 5.42 14.10 2.57
C GLN A 97 6.61 14.31 3.51
N VAL A 98 6.73 13.42 4.48
CA VAL A 98 7.80 13.42 5.46
C VAL A 98 9.07 12.84 4.85
N ASP A 99 10.19 13.53 5.05
CA ASP A 99 11.48 13.14 4.49
C ASP A 99 12.16 11.99 5.26
N SER A 100 13.41 11.68 4.88
CA SER A 100 14.18 10.61 5.50
C SER A 100 14.66 10.91 6.94
N ALA A 101 14.74 12.19 7.31
CA ALA A 101 15.07 12.70 8.63
C ALA A 101 13.83 12.83 9.53
N GLY A 102 12.63 12.59 8.98
CA GLY A 102 11.36 12.69 9.68
C GLY A 102 10.76 14.09 9.63
N ASP A 103 11.36 15.02 8.88
CA ASP A 103 10.94 16.42 8.84
C ASP A 103 9.87 16.64 7.76
N PHE A 104 8.97 17.60 8.00
CA PHE A 104 7.96 18.05 7.04
C PHE A 104 7.70 19.55 7.17
N SER A 105 7.10 20.12 6.13
CA SER A 105 6.63 21.50 6.10
C SER A 105 5.27 21.58 5.40
N ILE A 106 4.30 22.26 5.99
CA ILE A 106 2.93 22.35 5.50
C ILE A 106 2.44 23.80 5.49
N ALA A 107 1.69 24.20 4.47
CA ALA A 107 1.13 25.54 4.38
C ALA A 107 -0.16 25.65 5.21
N VAL A 108 -0.28 26.74 5.96
CA VAL A 108 -1.43 27.02 6.82
C VAL A 108 -1.99 28.40 6.45
N PRO A 109 -3.27 28.50 6.06
CA PRO A 109 -3.88 29.77 5.64
C PRO A 109 -3.90 30.85 6.71
N GLY A 110 -3.82 30.48 7.99
CA GLY A 110 -3.76 31.41 9.10
C GLY A 110 -3.65 30.72 10.45
N ALA A 111 -3.49 31.50 11.51
CA ALA A 111 -3.49 30.95 12.85
C ALA A 111 -4.88 30.38 13.19
N GLY A 112 -4.92 29.16 13.72
CA GLY A 112 -6.18 28.48 14.00
C GLY A 112 -5.99 27.06 14.49
N ARG A 113 -7.11 26.42 14.80
CA ARG A 113 -7.15 25.01 15.18
C ARG A 113 -7.36 24.16 13.94
N TYR A 114 -6.48 23.18 13.75
CA TYR A 114 -6.54 22.25 12.64
C TYR A 114 -6.46 20.81 13.14
N LEU A 115 -7.00 19.88 12.36
CA LEU A 115 -6.83 18.46 12.56
C LEU A 115 -5.64 17.99 11.71
N VAL A 116 -4.60 17.51 12.38
CA VAL A 116 -3.41 16.95 11.72
C VAL A 116 -3.57 15.44 11.72
N VAL A 117 -3.54 14.83 10.53
CA VAL A 117 -3.61 13.38 10.35
C VAL A 117 -2.29 12.91 9.75
N THR A 118 -1.59 12.02 10.46
CA THR A 118 -0.30 11.49 10.03
C THR A 118 -0.42 9.99 9.80
N ALA A 119 -0.14 9.56 8.58
CA ALA A 119 -0.11 8.15 8.21
C ALA A 119 1.28 7.75 7.73
N ALA A 120 1.73 6.56 8.10
CA ALA A 120 2.99 6.00 7.63
C ALA A 120 2.83 4.50 7.40
N GLU A 121 3.61 3.94 6.48
CA GLU A 121 3.56 2.52 6.17
C GLU A 121 3.95 1.67 7.39
N GLY A 122 3.09 0.70 7.73
CA GLY A 122 3.30 -0.17 8.90
C GLY A 122 3.07 0.52 10.24
N TRP A 123 2.40 1.68 10.27
CA TRP A 123 1.99 2.39 11.49
C TRP A 123 0.49 2.64 11.51
N THR A 124 -0.10 2.60 12.70
CA THR A 124 -1.46 3.10 12.91
C THR A 124 -1.48 4.61 12.66
N PRO A 125 -2.38 5.14 11.81
CA PRO A 125 -2.51 6.58 11.62
C PRO A 125 -2.79 7.30 12.94
N GLU A 126 -2.13 8.45 13.12
CA GLU A 126 -2.33 9.31 14.29
C GLU A 126 -3.06 10.58 13.85
N SER A 127 -4.07 10.98 14.63
CA SER A 127 -4.87 12.17 14.37
C SER A 127 -4.94 13.01 15.63
N ARG A 128 -4.57 14.30 15.53
CA ARG A 128 -4.64 15.23 16.66
C ARG A 128 -5.11 16.61 16.25
N LEU A 129 -5.83 17.28 17.14
CA LEU A 129 -6.07 18.71 17.00
C LEU A 129 -4.80 19.47 17.40
N ALA A 130 -4.37 20.39 16.56
CA ALA A 130 -3.23 21.27 16.80
C ALA A 130 -3.68 22.73 16.64
N ASP A 131 -3.35 23.55 17.62
CA ASP A 131 -3.47 24.99 17.51
C ASP A 131 -2.20 25.48 16.77
N LEU A 132 -2.34 25.73 15.47
CA LEU A 132 -1.26 26.22 14.62
C LEU A 132 -1.29 27.74 14.66
N ALA A 133 -0.23 28.34 15.19
CA ALA A 133 -0.03 29.78 15.17
C ALA A 133 0.99 30.14 14.08
N ALA A 134 1.31 31.43 13.94
CA ALA A 134 2.44 31.85 13.11
C ALA A 134 3.81 31.36 13.63
N GLU A 135 3.82 30.58 14.72
CA GLU A 135 5.00 29.85 15.18
C GLU A 135 5.36 28.78 14.15
N THR A 136 6.59 28.86 13.68
CA THR A 136 7.07 28.13 12.50
C THR A 136 7.32 26.65 12.80
N GLU A 137 7.32 26.20 14.06
CA GLU A 137 7.64 24.81 14.44
C GLU A 137 6.63 24.25 15.44
N ILE A 138 6.13 23.04 15.19
CA ILE A 138 5.20 22.33 16.08
C ILE A 138 5.87 21.17 16.80
N GLU A 139 5.29 20.79 17.95
CA GLU A 139 5.68 19.59 18.69
C GLU A 139 5.70 18.34 17.79
N PRO A 140 6.72 17.47 17.95
CA PRO A 140 6.84 16.26 17.16
C PRO A 140 5.60 15.38 17.24
N ILE A 141 5.18 14.90 16.07
CA ILE A 141 4.09 13.93 15.96
C ILE A 141 4.65 12.54 16.26
N VAL A 142 4.09 11.87 17.26
CA VAL A 142 4.58 10.56 17.71
C VAL A 142 3.67 9.45 17.21
N LEU A 143 4.16 8.64 16.26
CA LEU A 143 3.49 7.38 15.89
C LEU A 143 3.81 6.31 16.93
N ARG A 144 2.76 5.73 17.52
CA ARG A 144 2.87 4.88 18.72
C ARG A 144 2.85 3.40 18.40
N GLU A 145 1.94 3.00 17.53
CA GLU A 145 1.65 1.59 17.26
C GLU A 145 2.10 1.22 15.85
N ARG A 146 2.95 0.19 15.76
CA ARG A 146 3.23 -0.45 14.48
C ARG A 146 2.13 -1.45 14.18
N LEU A 147 1.67 -1.45 12.93
CA LEU A 147 0.74 -2.47 12.46
C LEU A 147 1.51 -3.79 12.34
N THR A 148 0.95 -4.86 12.89
CA THR A 148 1.54 -6.20 12.84
C THR A 148 0.56 -7.22 12.26
N LEU A 149 1.10 -8.23 11.58
CA LEU A 149 0.41 -9.43 11.13
C LEU A 149 0.74 -10.54 12.11
N ALA A 150 -0.27 -11.11 12.74
CA ALA A 150 -0.07 -12.11 13.77
C ALA A 150 -1.16 -13.19 13.74
N GLY A 151 -0.82 -14.36 14.25
CA GLY A 151 -1.69 -15.53 14.29
C GLY A 151 -1.03 -16.69 15.02
N THR A 152 -1.67 -17.85 15.00
CA THR A 152 -1.13 -19.08 15.60
C THR A 152 -0.86 -20.15 14.55
N VAL A 153 0.14 -20.99 14.82
CA VAL A 153 0.46 -22.20 14.06
C VAL A 153 0.13 -23.41 14.92
N ASN A 154 -0.89 -24.18 14.52
CA ASN A 154 -1.27 -25.42 15.19
C ASN A 154 -1.10 -26.63 14.26
N ASP A 155 -0.79 -27.77 14.85
CA ASP A 155 -0.88 -29.09 14.23
C ASP A 155 -1.95 -29.94 14.97
N PRO A 156 -2.22 -31.20 14.55
CA PRO A 156 -3.21 -32.05 15.21
C PRO A 156 -2.87 -32.43 16.67
N TYR A 157 -1.65 -32.18 17.13
CA TYR A 157 -1.15 -32.47 18.47
C TYR A 157 -1.09 -31.22 19.37
N GLY A 158 -1.17 -30.02 18.80
CA GLY A 158 -1.25 -28.75 19.54
C GLY A 158 -0.52 -27.59 18.86
N PRO A 159 -0.23 -26.51 19.62
CA PRO A 159 0.54 -25.38 19.10
C PRO A 159 1.98 -25.80 18.76
N VAL A 160 2.50 -25.32 17.63
CA VAL A 160 3.83 -25.67 17.14
C VAL A 160 4.84 -24.59 17.50
N ASP A 161 5.84 -24.94 18.31
CA ASP A 161 7.00 -24.09 18.57
C ASP A 161 8.00 -24.13 17.41
N GLY A 162 8.58 -22.97 17.08
CA GLY A 162 9.69 -22.87 16.16
C GLY A 162 9.33 -23.00 14.67
N ALA A 163 8.05 -23.00 14.30
CA ALA A 163 7.61 -22.98 12.91
C ALA A 163 8.00 -21.66 12.24
N VAL A 164 8.53 -21.74 11.03
CA VAL A 164 8.92 -20.57 10.23
C VAL A 164 7.73 -20.14 9.40
N VAL A 165 7.29 -18.90 9.60
CA VAL A 165 6.19 -18.29 8.86
C VAL A 165 6.78 -17.25 7.91
N ALA A 166 6.56 -17.42 6.62
CA ALA A 166 7.05 -16.54 5.56
C ALA A 166 5.88 -15.93 4.79
N LEU A 167 5.89 -14.61 4.63
CA LEU A 167 4.93 -13.86 3.85
C LEU A 167 5.55 -13.52 2.49
N THR A 168 4.91 -13.97 1.42
CA THR A 168 5.42 -13.90 0.05
C THR A 168 4.44 -13.17 -0.86
N GLN A 169 4.91 -12.27 -1.73
CA GLN A 169 4.07 -11.65 -2.76
C GLN A 169 3.77 -12.62 -3.92
N GLN A 170 2.82 -12.27 -4.78
CA GLN A 170 2.54 -13.07 -5.99
C GLN A 170 3.74 -13.17 -6.95
N SER A 171 4.70 -12.23 -6.86
CA SER A 171 5.97 -12.27 -7.59
C SER A 171 6.93 -13.37 -7.08
N GLY A 172 6.68 -13.95 -5.91
CA GLY A 172 7.59 -14.87 -5.23
C GLY A 172 8.58 -14.19 -4.27
N GLU A 173 8.51 -12.86 -4.12
CA GLU A 173 9.36 -12.11 -3.19
C GLU A 173 8.87 -12.29 -1.74
N VAL A 174 9.78 -12.67 -0.84
CA VAL A 174 9.49 -12.76 0.60
C VAL A 174 9.57 -11.35 1.21
N VAL A 175 8.43 -10.85 1.70
CA VAL A 175 8.30 -9.51 2.29
C VAL A 175 8.40 -9.53 3.81
N GLY A 176 8.25 -10.69 4.45
CA GLY A 176 8.32 -10.82 5.90
C GLY A 176 8.54 -12.25 6.34
N THR A 177 9.21 -12.42 7.48
CA THR A 177 9.37 -13.73 8.14
C THR A 177 9.19 -13.58 9.65
N ALA A 178 8.61 -14.59 10.27
CA ALA A 178 8.51 -14.75 11.72
C ALA A 178 8.71 -16.20 12.12
N ARG A 179 8.94 -16.41 13.41
CA ARG A 179 8.96 -17.75 14.00
C ARG A 179 7.86 -17.86 15.05
N SER A 180 7.15 -18.98 15.08
CA SER A 180 6.18 -19.23 16.14
C SER A 180 6.91 -19.50 17.47
N GLY A 181 6.32 -19.03 18.57
CA GLY A 181 6.76 -19.33 19.94
C GLY A 181 6.14 -20.60 20.50
N THR A 182 6.38 -20.85 21.79
CA THR A 182 5.94 -22.06 22.51
C THR A 182 4.41 -22.20 22.61
N ASP A 183 3.68 -21.11 22.44
CA ASP A 183 2.22 -21.04 22.37
C ASP A 183 1.69 -21.09 20.92
N GLY A 184 2.57 -21.34 19.95
CA GLY A 184 2.26 -21.34 18.52
C GLY A 184 2.10 -19.95 17.92
N ARG A 185 2.21 -18.87 18.72
CA ARG A 185 1.99 -17.50 18.25
C ARG A 185 3.16 -17.01 17.41
N TYR A 186 2.86 -16.40 16.25
CA TYR A 186 3.83 -15.64 15.47
C TYR A 186 3.34 -14.20 15.30
N GLU A 187 4.31 -13.28 15.13
CA GLU A 187 4.05 -11.87 14.86
C GLU A 187 5.13 -11.32 13.91
N MET A 188 4.72 -10.58 12.89
CA MET A 188 5.60 -9.86 11.97
C MET A 188 5.04 -8.47 11.65
N PRO A 189 5.86 -7.51 11.18
CA PRO A 189 5.35 -6.23 10.69
C PRO A 189 4.29 -6.42 9.59
N LEU A 190 3.23 -5.62 9.62
CA LEU A 190 2.20 -5.65 8.58
C LEU A 190 2.82 -5.17 7.26
N PRO A 191 2.71 -5.94 6.17
CA PRO A 191 3.19 -5.51 4.87
C PRO A 191 2.29 -4.38 4.31
N PRO A 192 2.74 -3.65 3.29
CA PRO A 192 1.88 -2.71 2.57
C PRO A 192 0.63 -3.40 2.00
N ASN A 193 -0.38 -2.60 1.65
CA ASN A 193 -1.63 -3.10 1.08
C ASN A 193 -1.35 -3.94 -0.17
N GLY A 194 -1.88 -5.15 -0.21
CA GLY A 194 -1.57 -6.09 -1.27
C GLY A 194 -2.10 -7.49 -1.02
N ARG A 195 -1.90 -8.35 -2.02
CA ARG A 195 -2.20 -9.78 -1.94
C ARG A 195 -0.91 -10.55 -1.72
N TYR A 196 -0.93 -11.40 -0.71
CA TYR A 196 0.20 -12.18 -0.26
C TYR A 196 -0.20 -13.65 -0.08
N VAL A 197 0.81 -14.51 -0.09
CA VAL A 197 0.72 -15.90 0.32
C VAL A 197 1.53 -16.04 1.59
N LEU A 198 0.88 -16.48 2.66
CA LEU A 198 1.52 -16.72 3.93
C LEU A 198 1.74 -18.23 4.06
N THR A 199 3.00 -18.62 4.20
CA THR A 199 3.44 -20.02 4.24
C THR A 199 4.05 -20.30 5.60
N ALA A 200 3.58 -21.35 6.27
CA ALA A 200 4.18 -21.84 7.51
C ALA A 200 4.86 -23.19 7.26
N VAL A 201 6.06 -23.36 7.80
CA VAL A 201 6.85 -24.59 7.75
C VAL A 201 7.24 -24.98 9.16
N THR A 202 6.79 -26.15 9.62
CA THR A 202 7.14 -26.65 10.95
C THR A 202 8.55 -27.24 10.96
N PRO A 203 9.21 -27.35 12.14
CA PRO A 203 10.50 -28.02 12.24
C PRO A 203 10.46 -29.49 11.79
N ALA A 204 9.29 -30.13 11.86
CA ALA A 204 9.04 -31.49 11.40
C ALA A 204 8.79 -31.60 9.89
N GLY A 205 8.86 -30.48 9.14
CA GLY A 205 8.70 -30.45 7.68
C GLY A 205 7.26 -30.30 7.18
N ALA A 206 6.27 -30.19 8.07
CA ALA A 206 4.89 -29.93 7.67
C ALA A 206 4.75 -28.52 7.11
N THR A 207 3.96 -28.35 6.05
CA THR A 207 3.74 -27.05 5.43
C THR A 207 2.26 -26.75 5.21
N ALA A 208 1.87 -25.48 5.34
CA ALA A 208 0.65 -24.99 4.69
C ALA A 208 0.84 -23.57 4.18
N ALA A 209 -0.02 -23.19 3.25
CA ALA A 209 -0.07 -21.88 2.65
C ALA A 209 -1.50 -21.36 2.64
N SER A 210 -1.69 -20.08 2.96
CA SER A 210 -2.98 -19.40 2.87
C SER A 210 -2.82 -18.07 2.13
N ALA A 211 -3.77 -17.80 1.24
CA ALA A 211 -3.83 -16.52 0.53
C ALA A 211 -4.40 -15.44 1.46
N VAL A 212 -3.63 -14.39 1.68
CA VAL A 212 -3.99 -13.27 2.55
C VAL A 212 -4.08 -12.00 1.72
N THR A 213 -5.18 -11.27 1.85
CA THR A 213 -5.21 -9.89 1.36
C THR A 213 -5.10 -8.94 2.53
N VAL A 214 -4.11 -8.06 2.49
CA VAL A 214 -3.90 -7.01 3.48
C VAL A 214 -4.49 -5.72 2.94
N TRP A 215 -5.46 -5.18 3.68
CA TRP A 215 -6.05 -3.88 3.44
C TRP A 215 -6.10 -3.13 4.77
N GLY A 216 -5.24 -2.12 4.94
CA GLY A 216 -5.41 -0.91 5.77
C GLY A 216 -5.91 -1.03 7.21
N ALA A 217 -5.95 -2.22 7.82
CA ALA A 217 -6.44 -2.45 9.17
C ALA A 217 -5.85 -3.76 9.74
N THR A 218 -5.70 -3.80 11.07
CA THR A 218 -5.25 -4.96 11.84
C THR A 218 -6.07 -6.21 11.48
N ARG A 219 -5.39 -7.32 11.17
CA ARG A 219 -6.01 -8.63 10.89
C ARG A 219 -5.34 -9.72 11.71
N THR A 220 -6.17 -10.58 12.30
CA THR A 220 -5.73 -11.86 12.89
C THR A 220 -6.07 -12.96 11.88
N MET A 221 -5.10 -13.82 11.57
CA MET A 221 -5.30 -14.96 10.68
C MET A 221 -4.60 -16.20 11.25
N ASP A 222 -5.39 -17.23 11.52
CA ASP A 222 -4.94 -18.48 12.13
C ASP A 222 -4.69 -19.55 11.07
N PHE A 223 -3.72 -20.44 11.33
CA PHE A 223 -3.40 -21.59 10.48
C PHE A 223 -3.66 -22.90 11.21
N ASP A 224 -4.39 -23.80 10.56
CA ASP A 224 -4.44 -25.22 10.91
C ASP A 224 -3.58 -26.00 9.91
N LEU A 225 -2.46 -26.57 10.37
CA LEU A 225 -1.54 -27.35 9.56
C LEU A 225 -1.83 -28.86 9.67
N PRO A 226 -1.63 -29.65 8.60
CA PRO A 226 -1.61 -31.11 8.70
C PRO A 226 -0.36 -31.59 9.46
N ALA A 227 -0.43 -32.80 10.07
CA ALA A 227 0.71 -33.39 10.77
C ALA A 227 1.90 -33.61 9.83
N GLY A 228 3.11 -33.28 10.29
CA GLY A 228 4.35 -33.50 9.55
C GLY A 228 4.77 -34.98 9.59
N ASP A 229 5.05 -35.51 8.41
CA ASP A 229 5.64 -36.82 8.20
C ASP A 229 7.13 -36.75 8.57
N GLY A 230 7.42 -37.05 9.84
CA GLY A 230 8.78 -37.15 10.36
C GLY A 230 9.60 -38.18 9.59
N THR A 231 10.74 -37.75 9.06
CA THR A 231 11.80 -38.63 8.52
C THR A 231 13.07 -38.47 9.32
#